data_AF-A0A1H6A7S1-F1
#
_entry.id   AF-A0A1H6A7S1-F1
#
_cell.length_a   1.000
_cell.length_b   1.000
_cell.length_c   1.000
_cell.angle_alpha   90.00
_cell.angle_beta   90.00
_cell.angle_gamma   90.00
#
_symmetry.space_group_name_H-M   'P 1'
#
loop_
_entity.id
_entity.type
_entity.pdbx_description
1 polymer ?
#
loop_
_entity_poly.entity_id
_entity_poly.type
_entity_poly.pdbx_seq_one_letter_code
_entity_poly.pdbx_strand_id
1 'polypeptide(L)' 'MEEPTATSGQPTADEARHLTPDDLAARLGISVGAVYQMNRRRTGPQYLKIGRRVRYKLTDVIEWENAHYRARSAS' A
#
# COMPACT_ATOMS: atom_id res chain seq x y z
N MET A 1 -14.76 -0.71 28.75
CA MET A 1 -15.77 -0.50 27.70
C MET A 1 -15.46 0.86 27.10
N GLU A 2 -14.72 1.02 26.01
CA GLU A 2 -14.55 0.18 24.83
C GLU A 2 -13.16 -0.48 24.72
N GLU A 3 -13.13 -1.61 24.03
CA GLU A 3 -11.95 -2.41 23.70
C GLU A 3 -11.08 -1.75 22.62
N PRO A 4 -9.76 -1.95 22.61
CA PRO A 4 -8.92 -1.67 21.44
C PRO A 4 -9.23 -2.72 20.37
N THR A 5 -10.03 -2.40 19.36
CA THR A 5 -10.24 -3.28 18.21
C THR A 5 -9.00 -3.25 17.30
N ALA A 6 -7.94 -3.92 17.73
CA ALA A 6 -6.92 -4.43 16.84
C ALA A 6 -7.52 -5.63 16.10
N THR A 7 -8.00 -5.41 14.88
CA THR A 7 -8.26 -6.53 13.95
C THR A 7 -6.91 -7.01 13.43
N SER A 8 -6.33 -7.98 14.13
CA SER A 8 -5.31 -8.87 13.59
C SER A 8 -5.94 -9.84 12.59
N GLY A 9 -5.28 -9.99 11.44
CA GLY A 9 -5.09 -11.29 10.78
C GLY A 9 -6.23 -11.81 9.91
N GLN A 10 -6.03 -11.73 8.59
CA GLN A 10 -5.82 -12.90 7.74
C GLN A 10 -5.47 -12.46 6.29
N PRO A 11 -4.27 -12.77 5.76
CA PRO A 11 -4.05 -12.85 4.31
C PRO A 11 -4.73 -14.12 3.79
N THR A 12 -6.05 -14.08 3.60
CA THR A 12 -6.80 -15.18 2.98
C THR A 12 -6.61 -15.15 1.46
N ALA A 13 -5.72 -16.01 0.96
CA ALA A 13 -5.72 -16.64 -0.38
C ALA A 13 -5.89 -15.78 -1.65
N ASP A 14 -5.97 -14.46 -1.55
CA ASP A 14 -6.19 -13.50 -2.64
C ASP A 14 -5.01 -12.53 -2.78
N GLU A 15 -3.79 -12.99 -2.50
CA GLU A 15 -2.54 -12.31 -2.95
C GLU A 15 -2.53 -12.08 -4.48
N ALA A 16 -3.49 -12.66 -5.20
CA ALA A 16 -3.66 -12.59 -6.63
C ALA A 16 -4.49 -11.40 -7.17
N ARG A 17 -5.20 -10.60 -6.36
CA ARG A 17 -6.07 -9.54 -6.94
C ARG A 17 -5.61 -8.11 -6.68
N HIS A 18 -5.83 -7.47 -5.55
CA HIS A 18 -5.39 -6.07 -5.42
C HIS A 18 -5.23 -5.62 -3.97
N LEU A 19 -4.08 -5.04 -3.64
CA LEU A 19 -3.75 -4.46 -2.34
C LEU A 19 -4.62 -3.24 -2.06
N THR A 20 -4.96 -3.05 -0.80
CA THR A 20 -5.63 -1.84 -0.31
C THR A 20 -4.58 -0.83 0.17
N PRO A 21 -4.94 0.45 0.40
CA PRO A 21 -4.03 1.40 1.04
C PRO A 21 -3.58 0.97 2.44
N ASP A 22 -4.37 0.15 3.14
CA ASP A 22 -4.00 -0.43 4.42
C ASP A 22 -2.94 -1.52 4.28
N ASP A 23 -3.11 -2.41 3.31
CA ASP A 23 -2.12 -3.45 2.98
C ASP A 23 -0.79 -2.84 2.51
N LEU A 24 -0.85 -1.82 1.65
CA LEU A 24 0.33 -1.08 1.23
C LEU A 24 1.03 -0.39 2.42
N ALA A 25 0.26 0.16 3.37
CA ALA A 25 0.81 0.78 4.56
C ALA A 25 1.53 -0.25 5.45
N ALA A 26 0.90 -1.42 5.67
CA ALA A 26 1.48 -2.53 6.42
C ALA A 26 2.76 -3.05 5.75
N ARG A 27 2.76 -3.22 4.42
CA ARG A 27 3.92 -3.67 3.63
C ARG A 27 5.09 -2.70 3.72
N LEU A 28 4.83 -1.40 3.66
CA LEU A 28 5.86 -0.35 3.73
C LEU A 28 6.25 0.03 5.16
N GLY A 29 5.52 -0.47 6.17
CA GLY A 29 5.73 -0.08 7.57
C GLY A 29 5.42 1.40 7.85
N ILE A 30 4.53 2.02 7.07
CA ILE A 30 4.13 3.42 7.21
C ILE A 30 2.67 3.55 7.62
N SER A 31 2.22 4.76 7.95
CA SER A 31 0.80 5.01 8.22
C SER A 31 -0.03 5.05 6.93
N VAL A 32 -1.31 4.66 7.01
CA VAL A 32 -2.27 4.79 5.90
C VAL A 32 -2.42 6.26 5.46
N GLY A 33 -2.30 7.20 6.40
CA GLY A 33 -2.27 8.64 6.10
C GLY A 33 -1.09 9.04 5.20
N ALA A 34 0.09 8.45 5.41
CA ALA A 34 1.24 8.63 4.53
C ALA A 34 0.98 8.06 3.13
N VAL A 35 0.34 6.89 3.02
CA VAL A 35 -0.10 6.32 1.74
C VAL A 35 -1.05 7.28 1.00
N TYR A 36 -2.02 7.87 1.69
CA TYR A 36 -2.91 8.88 1.07
C TYR A 36 -2.16 10.14 0.63
N GLN A 37 -1.16 10.60 1.39
CA GLN A 37 -0.30 11.70 0.95
C GLN A 37 0.50 11.33 -0.30
N MET A 38 1.04 10.12 -0.39
CA MET A 38 1.75 9.63 -1.57
C MET A 38 0.84 9.59 -2.79
N ASN A 39 -0.41 9.13 -2.64
CA ASN A 39 -1.40 9.15 -3.72
C ASN A 39 -1.69 10.56 -4.22
N ARG A 40 -1.85 11.52 -3.30
CA ARG A 40 -2.07 12.94 -3.63
C ARG A 40 -0.88 13.55 -4.36
N ARG A 41 0.34 13.22 -3.90
CA ARG A 41 1.60 13.71 -4.47
C ARG A 41 2.02 12.97 -5.73
N ARG A 42 1.33 11.86 -6.08
CA ARG A 42 1.69 10.92 -7.15
C ARG A 42 3.13 10.38 -7.03
N THR A 43 3.62 10.26 -5.79
CA THR A 43 4.96 9.72 -5.49
C THR A 43 4.93 8.24 -5.09
N GLY A 44 3.74 7.64 -5.03
CA GLY A 44 3.51 6.25 -4.67
C GLY A 44 3.28 5.32 -5.88
N PRO A 45 3.06 4.02 -5.61
CA PRO A 45 2.79 3.04 -6.64
C PRO A 45 1.50 3.36 -7.41
N GLN A 46 1.42 2.87 -8.65
CA GLN A 46 0.25 3.09 -9.48
C GLN A 46 -0.98 2.43 -8.83
N TYR A 47 -2.06 3.20 -8.77
CA TYR A 47 -3.30 2.77 -8.13
C TYR A 47 -4.46 2.82 -9.10
N LEU A 48 -5.34 1.84 -8.99
CA LEU A 48 -6.62 1.78 -9.66
C LEU A 48 -7.70 2.37 -8.76
N LYS A 49 -8.38 3.40 -9.26
CA LYS A 49 -9.54 4.00 -8.60
C LYS A 49 -10.81 3.31 -9.08
N ILE A 50 -11.45 2.54 -8.20
CA ILE A 50 -12.72 1.86 -8.46
C ILE A 50 -13.80 2.55 -7.62
N GLY A 51 -14.47 3.52 -8.23
CA GLY A 51 -15.45 4.37 -7.53
C GLY A 51 -14.80 5.13 -6.36
N ARG A 52 -15.24 4.83 -5.13
CA ARG A 52 -14.70 5.42 -3.89
C ARG A 52 -13.50 4.65 -3.33
N ARG A 53 -13.19 3.47 -3.86
CA ARG A 53 -12.12 2.60 -3.34
C ARG A 53 -10.87 2.74 -4.20
N VAL A 54 -9.72 2.70 -3.53
CA VAL A 54 -8.39 2.68 -4.17
C VAL A 54 -7.82 1.29 -3.98
N ARG A 55 -7.26 0.74 -5.05
CA ARG A 55 -6.66 -0.59 -5.11
C ARG A 55 -5.33 -0.52 -5.82
N TYR A 56 -4.34 -1.28 -5.36
CA TYR A 56 -3.03 -1.36 -5.98
C TYR A 56 -2.84 -2.77 -6.51
N LYS A 57 -2.27 -2.92 -7.71
CA LYS A 57 -1.82 -4.24 -8.14
C LYS A 57 -0.49 -4.53 -7.46
N LEU A 58 -0.27 -5.78 -7.09
CA LEU A 58 0.97 -6.19 -6.47
C LEU A 58 2.18 -5.92 -7.40
N THR A 59 2.01 -6.15 -8.70
CA THR A 59 3.03 -5.86 -9.72
C THR A 59 3.41 -4.38 -9.76
N ASP A 60 2.43 -3.46 -9.81
CA ASP A 60 2.70 -2.01 -9.79
C ASP A 60 3.40 -1.57 -8.50
N VAL A 61 3.06 -2.19 -7.36
CA VAL A 61 3.74 -1.92 -6.07
C VAL A 61 5.19 -2.37 -6.13
N ILE A 62 5.45 -3.59 -6.60
CA ILE A 62 6.81 -4.14 -6.72
C ILE A 62 7.66 -3.34 -7.73
N GLU A 63 7.09 -2.92 -8.86
CA GLU A 63 7.80 -2.08 -9.83
C GLU A 63 8.17 -0.72 -9.24
N TRP A 64 7.24 -0.10 -8.51
CA TRP A 64 7.51 1.15 -7.79
C TRP A 64 8.57 0.96 -6.70
N GLU A 65 8.48 -0.11 -5.91
CA GLU A 65 9.49 -0.45 -4.89
C GLU A 65 10.87 -0.56 -5.54
N ASN A 66 11.01 -1.31 -6.63
CA ASN A 66 12.25 -1.46 -7.37
C ASN A 66 12.81 -0.13 -7.90
N ALA A 67 11.95 0.74 -8.43
CA ALA A 67 12.33 2.08 -8.85
C ALA A 67 12.83 2.93 -7.66
N HIS A 68 12.21 2.79 -6.49
CA HIS A 68 12.57 3.53 -5.28
C HIS A 68 13.86 3.01 -4.61
N TYR A 69 14.08 1.69 -4.58
CA TYR A 69 15.32 1.11 -4.07
C TYR A 69 16.53 1.53 -4.90
N ARG A 70 16.40 1.60 -6.23
CA ARG A 70 17.47 2.09 -7.13
C ARG A 70 17.90 3.53 -6.85
N ALA A 71 16.98 4.38 -6.39
CA ALA A 71 17.28 5.76 -6.04
C ALA A 71 17.97 5.89 -4.66
N ARG A 72 17.78 4.91 -3.77
CA ARG A 72 18.23 4.99 -2.37
C ARG A 72 19.53 4.20 -2.10
N SER A 73 19.98 3.36 -3.02
CA SER A 73 21.24 2.60 -2.93
C SER A 73 22.46 3.31 -3.52
N ALA A 74 22.39 4.64 -3.70
CA ALA A 74 23.56 5.46 -3.98
C ALA A 74 23.90 6.28 -2.72
N SER A 75 24.57 5.66 -1.76
CA SER A 75 25.27 6.33 -0.66
C SER A 75 26.41 5.44 -0.18
#